data_AF-A0A8X7TA75-F1
#
_entry.id   AF-A0A8X7TA75-F1
#
_cell.length_a   1.000
_cell.length_b   1.000
_cell.length_c   1.000
_cell.angle_alpha   90.00
_cell.angle_beta   90.00
_cell.angle_gamma   90.00
#
_symmetry.space_group_name_H-M   'P 1'
#
loop_
_entity.id
_entity.type
_entity.pdbx_description
1 polymer ?
#
loop_
_entity_poly.entity_id
_entity_poly.type
_entity_poly.pdbx_seq_one_letter_code
_entity_poly.pdbx_strand_id
1 'polypeptide(L)'
;MSLNQRSRRAVPSTLNTPTAVNVNAVSSVTQEQAEQFLTQFIDASEHNRNPLNLNDQDQKTGFSSNSETVAVASQLKRIQRNLRGLPPLSTSETPEASNNNDEANR
;
A
#
# COMPACT_ATOMS: atom_id res chain seq x y z
N MET A 1 17.72 -26.40 -2.40
CA MET A 1 16.66 -25.97 -3.34
C MET A 1 15.64 -25.18 -2.56
N SER A 2 15.73 -23.84 -2.55
CA SER A 2 14.75 -22.98 -1.87
C SER A 2 13.52 -22.82 -2.77
N LEU A 3 12.37 -23.32 -2.34
CA LEU A 3 11.10 -22.99 -3.01
C LEU A 3 10.78 -21.54 -2.68
N ASN A 4 10.92 -20.65 -3.67
CA ASN A 4 10.31 -19.33 -3.64
C ASN A 4 8.79 -19.49 -3.51
N GLN A 5 8.27 -19.52 -2.27
CA GLN A 5 6.85 -19.40 -1.97
C GLN A 5 6.40 -17.99 -2.34
N ARG A 6 6.16 -17.73 -3.63
CA ARG A 6 5.38 -16.56 -4.04
C ARG A 6 4.00 -16.69 -3.40
N SER A 7 3.54 -15.63 -2.73
CA SER A 7 2.16 -15.54 -2.25
C SER A 7 1.23 -15.91 -3.41
N ARG A 8 0.44 -16.96 -3.24
CA ARG A 8 -0.51 -17.39 -4.28
C ARG A 8 -1.60 -16.33 -4.34
N ARG A 9 -1.78 -15.72 -5.51
CA ARG A 9 -2.89 -14.81 -5.76
C ARG A 9 -4.19 -15.49 -5.35
N ALA A 10 -4.99 -14.82 -4.51
CA ALA A 10 -6.29 -15.33 -4.12
C ALA A 10 -7.17 -15.52 -5.36
N VAL A 11 -7.75 -16.72 -5.52
CA VAL A 11 -8.69 -16.99 -6.60
C VAL A 11 -9.98 -16.22 -6.30
N PRO A 12 -10.55 -15.49 -7.26
CA PRO A 12 -11.84 -14.82 -7.08
C PRO A 12 -12.93 -15.84 -6.71
N SER A 13 -13.73 -15.49 -5.71
CA SER A 13 -14.79 -16.30 -5.12
C SER A 13 -15.90 -15.40 -4.58
N THR A 14 -17.04 -15.98 -4.26
CA THR A 14 -18.16 -15.27 -3.63
C THR A 14 -17.83 -14.71 -2.24
N LEU A 15 -16.75 -15.17 -1.59
CA LEU A 15 -16.32 -14.72 -0.27
C LEU A 15 -15.36 -13.52 -0.30
N ASN A 16 -14.62 -13.33 -1.39
CA ASN A 16 -13.59 -12.28 -1.50
C ASN A 16 -13.84 -11.28 -2.63
N THR A 17 -14.85 -11.51 -3.47
CA THR A 17 -15.15 -10.66 -4.63
C THR A 17 -16.65 -10.34 -4.65
N PRO A 18 -17.06 -9.08 -4.77
CA PRO A 18 -18.47 -8.72 -4.89
C PRO A 18 -19.07 -9.26 -6.20
N THR A 19 -20.32 -9.73 -6.16
CA THR A 19 -21.02 -10.29 -7.34
C THR A 19 -21.29 -9.24 -8.42
N ALA A 20 -21.56 -7.99 -8.02
CA ALA A 20 -21.78 -6.87 -8.93
C ALA A 20 -21.31 -5.55 -8.27
N VAL A 21 -20.79 -4.63 -9.07
CA VAL A 21 -20.39 -3.28 -8.65
C VAL A 21 -21.06 -2.28 -9.59
N ASN A 22 -21.94 -1.44 -9.03
CA ASN A 22 -22.65 -0.40 -9.78
C ASN A 22 -22.12 0.97 -9.37
N VAL A 23 -21.72 1.78 -10.33
CA VAL A 23 -21.25 3.15 -10.10
C VAL A 23 -22.45 4.10 -10.25
N ASN A 24 -22.89 4.69 -9.14
CA ASN A 24 -24.06 5.59 -9.14
C ASN A 24 -23.70 7.04 -9.49
N ALA A 25 -22.50 7.49 -9.09
CA ALA A 25 -22.02 8.84 -9.33
C ALA A 25 -20.48 8.87 -9.29
N VAL A 26 -19.89 9.83 -10.02
CA VAL A 26 -18.45 10.11 -10.01
C VAL A 26 -18.25 11.61 -9.90
N SER A 27 -17.42 12.04 -8.96
CA SER A 27 -17.06 13.44 -8.76
C SER A 27 -15.56 13.57 -8.54
N SER A 28 -14.96 14.62 -9.10
CA SER A 28 -13.57 14.99 -8.82
C SER A 28 -13.43 15.53 -7.40
N VAL A 29 -12.32 15.20 -6.75
CA VAL A 29 -11.94 15.74 -5.43
C VAL A 29 -10.73 16.63 -5.57
N THR A 30 -10.58 17.62 -4.69
CA THR A 30 -9.37 18.46 -4.67
C THR A 30 -8.19 17.68 -4.08
N GLN A 31 -6.99 18.22 -4.26
CA GLN A 31 -5.77 17.64 -3.72
C GLN A 31 -5.81 17.56 -2.19
N GLU A 32 -6.33 18.60 -1.53
CA GLU A 32 -6.47 18.68 -0.07
C GLU A 32 -7.46 17.63 0.44
N GLN A 33 -8.60 17.46 -0.26
CA GLN A 33 -9.59 16.44 0.10
C GLN A 33 -9.02 15.02 -0.07
N ALA A 34 -8.30 14.78 -1.17
CA ALA A 34 -7.65 13.49 -1.41
C ALA A 34 -6.61 13.17 -0.31
N GLU A 35 -5.84 14.17 0.11
CA GLU A 35 -4.87 14.05 1.20
C GLU A 35 -5.55 13.72 2.53
N GLN A 36 -6.65 14.39 2.85
CA GLN A 36 -7.43 14.14 4.06
C GLN A 36 -8.02 12.72 4.07
N PHE A 37 -8.61 12.28 2.95
CA PHE A 37 -9.15 10.92 2.83
C PHE A 37 -8.08 9.84 3.01
N LEU A 38 -6.88 10.04 2.43
CA LEU A 38 -5.77 9.11 2.62
C LEU A 38 -5.28 9.10 4.07
N THR A 39 -5.20 10.26 4.71
CA THR A 39 -4.82 10.37 6.13
C THR A 39 -5.79 9.58 7.01
N GLN A 40 -7.09 9.86 6.89
CA GLN A 40 -8.13 9.17 7.66
C GLN A 40 -8.11 7.66 7.43
N PHE A 41 -7.95 7.22 6.17
CA PHE A 41 -7.92 5.80 5.83
C PHE A 41 -6.68 5.10 6.39
N ILE A 42 -5.50 5.72 6.31
CA ILE A 42 -4.25 5.15 6.85
C ILE A 42 -4.34 5.07 8.37
N ASP A 43 -4.79 6.13 9.04
CA ASP A 43 -4.91 6.15 10.50
C ASP A 43 -5.89 5.08 11.01
N ALA A 44 -7.03 4.91 10.33
CA ALA A 44 -7.97 3.82 10.63
C ALA A 44 -7.34 2.43 10.37
N SER A 45 -6.55 2.29 9.30
CA SER A 45 -5.85 1.04 8.99
C SER A 45 -4.81 0.66 10.04
N GLU A 46 -4.04 1.63 10.53
CA GLU A 46 -3.05 1.40 11.60
C GLU A 46 -3.75 1.12 12.94
N HIS A 47 -4.90 1.77 13.21
CA HIS A 47 -5.73 1.47 14.38
C HIS A 47 -6.25 0.03 14.38
N ASN A 48 -6.79 -0.44 13.25
CA ASN A 48 -7.35 -1.79 13.08
C ASN A 48 -6.27 -2.90 13.16
N ARG A 49 -5.01 -2.55 12.90
CA ARG A 49 -3.88 -3.49 13.01
C ARG A 49 -3.41 -3.72 14.44
N ASN A 50 -3.73 -2.82 15.36
CA ASN A 50 -3.29 -2.95 16.74
C ASN A 50 -4.21 -3.91 17.49
N PRO A 51 -3.71 -5.08 17.95
CA PRO A 51 -4.53 -6.09 18.64
C PRO A 51 -5.06 -5.66 20.00
N LEU A 52 -4.60 -4.53 20.55
CA LEU A 52 -5.09 -3.95 21.81
C LEU A 52 -6.34 -3.07 21.62
N ASN A 53 -6.69 -2.70 20.38
CA ASN A 53 -7.87 -1.91 20.08
C ASN A 53 -9.09 -2.82 19.91
N LEU A 54 -9.62 -3.33 21.03
CA LEU A 54 -10.80 -4.21 21.10
C LEU A 54 -12.15 -3.47 20.97
N ASN A 55 -12.15 -2.16 20.75
CA ASN A 55 -13.38 -1.39 20.55
C ASN A 55 -13.75 -1.36 19.07
N ASP A 56 -14.41 -2.44 18.62
CA ASP A 56 -14.93 -2.66 17.26
C ASP A 56 -16.00 -1.66 16.78
N GLN A 57 -16.29 -0.58 17.52
CA GLN A 57 -17.56 0.13 17.36
C GLN A 57 -17.58 1.23 16.28
N ASP A 58 -16.46 1.85 15.87
CA ASP A 58 -16.58 3.11 15.11
C ASP A 58 -15.82 3.25 13.78
N GLN A 59 -14.91 2.33 13.42
CA GLN A 59 -14.11 2.48 12.20
C GLN A 59 -14.68 1.69 11.02
N LYS A 60 -15.56 2.33 10.23
CA LYS A 60 -16.14 1.75 8.99
C LYS A 60 -15.15 1.64 7.81
N THR A 61 -13.89 2.05 7.99
CA THR A 61 -12.89 2.18 6.91
C THR A 61 -11.53 1.66 7.34
N GLY A 62 -10.65 1.45 6.36
CA GLY A 62 -9.26 1.01 6.58
C GLY A 62 -9.04 -0.46 6.22
N PHE A 63 -7.78 -0.89 6.26
CA PHE A 63 -7.41 -2.29 6.05
C PHE A 63 -7.74 -3.15 7.27
N SER A 64 -8.14 -4.39 6.99
CA SER A 64 -8.11 -5.46 7.99
C SER A 64 -6.67 -5.94 8.21
N SER A 65 -6.44 -6.66 9.31
CA SER A 65 -5.12 -7.10 9.80
C SER A 65 -4.45 -8.22 8.97
N ASN A 66 -4.55 -8.18 7.64
CA ASN A 66 -3.91 -9.15 6.74
C ASN A 66 -2.52 -8.68 6.27
N SER A 67 -1.62 -9.63 5.97
CA SER A 67 -0.24 -9.34 5.55
C SER A 67 -0.14 -8.60 4.21
N GLU A 68 -1.05 -8.88 3.27
CA GLU A 68 -1.01 -8.32 1.91
C GLU A 68 -1.28 -6.80 1.89
N THR A 69 -1.96 -6.26 2.90
CA THR A 69 -2.24 -4.82 2.97
C THR A 69 -1.04 -3.99 3.42
N VAL A 70 0.06 -4.59 3.88
CA VAL A 70 1.26 -3.84 4.30
C VAL A 70 1.92 -3.16 3.10
N ALA A 71 2.03 -3.87 1.98
CA ALA A 71 2.60 -3.32 0.75
C ALA A 71 1.73 -2.19 0.19
N VAL A 72 0.40 -2.37 0.20
CA VAL A 72 -0.55 -1.36 -0.27
C VAL A 72 -0.54 -0.12 0.63
N ALA A 73 -0.49 -0.29 1.96
CA ALA A 73 -0.36 0.82 2.89
C ALA A 73 0.92 1.64 2.65
N SER A 74 2.05 0.99 2.35
CA SER A 74 3.29 1.67 1.98
C SER A 74 3.14 2.49 0.69
N GLN A 75 2.44 1.96 -0.31
CA GLN A 75 2.13 2.70 -1.53
C GLN A 75 1.24 3.92 -1.26
N LEU A 76 0.19 3.77 -0.45
CA LEU A 76 -0.69 4.88 -0.05
C LEU A 76 0.06 5.99 0.68
N LYS A 77 0.98 5.66 1.59
CA LYS A 77 1.85 6.64 2.28
C LYS A 77 2.73 7.42 1.29
N ARG A 78 3.21 6.78 0.22
CA ARG A 78 3.96 7.47 -0.85
C ARG A 78 3.07 8.44 -1.62
N ILE A 79 1.83 8.05 -1.92
CA ILE A 79 0.85 8.89 -2.63
C ILE A 79 0.46 10.10 -1.75
N GLN A 80 0.09 9.89 -0.49
CA GLN A 80 -0.22 10.96 0.47
C GLN A 80 0.91 11.99 0.54
N ARG A 81 2.16 11.52 0.52
CA ARG A 81 3.33 12.39 0.54
C ARG A 81 3.55 13.17 -0.76
N ASN A 82 3.26 12.55 -1.90
CA ASN A 82 3.24 13.25 -3.20
C ASN A 82 2.18 14.36 -3.21
N LEU A 83 0.98 14.11 -2.67
CA LEU A 83 -0.06 15.12 -2.50
C LEU A 83 0.36 16.27 -1.57
N ARG A 84 1.37 16.08 -0.71
CA ARG A 84 1.95 17.14 0.14
C ARG A 84 3.15 17.85 -0.51
N GLY A 85 3.53 17.48 -1.74
CA GLY A 85 4.71 18.06 -2.43
C GLY A 85 6.06 17.61 -1.85
N LEU A 86 6.08 16.54 -1.05
CA LEU A 86 7.30 16.04 -0.41
C LEU A 86 8.06 15.08 -1.36
N PRO A 87 9.40 15.17 -1.44
CA PRO A 87 10.23 14.37 -2.37
C PRO A 87 10.07 12.87 -2.13
N PRO A 88 10.15 11.92 -3.09
CA PRO A 88 9.97 10.46 -2.92
C PRO A 88 10.69 9.87 -1.68
N LEU A 89 10.14 8.85 -1.01
CA LEU A 89 10.89 8.18 0.07
C LEU A 89 12.04 7.50 -0.63
N SER A 90 13.27 7.94 -0.37
CA SER A 90 14.46 7.35 -0.95
C SER A 90 14.37 5.84 -0.79
N THR A 91 14.16 5.13 -1.88
CA THR A 91 14.32 3.68 -1.90
C THR A 91 15.82 3.46 -1.82
N SER A 92 16.35 3.34 -0.61
CA SER A 92 17.71 2.84 -0.40
C SER A 92 17.74 1.41 -0.92
N GLU A 93 18.09 1.24 -2.19
CA GLU A 93 18.62 0.06 -2.87
C GLU A 93 18.55 0.31 -4.39
N THR A 94 19.29 1.31 -4.86
CA THR A 94 19.92 1.18 -6.17
C THR A 94 21.19 0.34 -5.93
N PRO A 95 21.31 -0.89 -6.46
CA PRO A 95 22.61 -1.53 -6.48
C PRO A 95 23.52 -0.64 -7.33
N GLU A 96 24.50 -0.02 -6.67
CA GLU A 96 25.58 0.65 -7.38
C GLU A 96 26.23 -0.38 -8.30
N ALA A 97 26.05 -0.19 -9.61
CA ALA A 97 26.85 -0.89 -10.60
C ALA A 97 28.27 -0.31 -10.50
N SER A 98 29.08 -0.86 -9.58
CA SER A 98 30.52 -0.67 -9.59
C SER A 98 31.05 -1.30 -10.87
N ASN A 99 31.18 -0.49 -11.92
CA ASN A 99 31.96 -0.83 -13.11
C ASN A 99 33.44 -0.86 -12.70
N ASN A 100 33.89 -1.99 -12.16
CA ASN A 100 35.30 -2.33 -12.13
C ASN A 100 35.68 -2.79 -13.55
N ASN A 101 36.17 -1.86 -14.36
CA ASN A 101 36.86 -2.19 -15.60
C ASN A 101 38.25 -2.75 -15.24
N ASP A 102 38.32 -4.05 -14.97
CA ASP A 102 39.56 -4.82 -15.03
C ASP A 102 39.88 -5.11 -16.52
N GLU A 103 40.55 -4.17 -17.19
CA GLU A 103 41.25 -4.46 -18.44
C GLU A 103 42.66 -4.98 -18.12
N ALA A 104 42.75 -6.31 -17.93
CA ALA A 104 43.99 -7.05 -18.02
C ALA A 104 43.94 -7.93 -19.28
N ASN A 105 44.35 -7.41 -20.45
CA ASN A 105 44.99 -8.23 -21.49
C ASN A 105 45.62 -7.36 -22.61
N ARG A 106 46.94 -7.17 -22.56
CA ARG A 106 47.87 -7.24 -23.71
C ARG A 106 49.32 -7.10 -23.24
#